data_AF-A0A7D9JGL6-F1
#
_entry.id   AF-A0A7D9JGL6-F1
#
_cell.length_a   1.000
_cell.length_b   1.000
_cell.length_c   1.000
_cell.angle_alpha   90.00
_cell.angle_beta   90.00
_cell.angle_gamma   90.00
#
_symmetry.space_group_name_H-M   'P 1'
#
loop_
_entity.id
_entity.type
_entity.pdbx_description
1 polymer ?
#
loop_
_entity_poly.entity_id
_entity_poly.type
_entity_poly.pdbx_seq_one_letter_code
_entity_poly.pdbx_strand_id
1 'polypeptide(L)'
;MISAKDIGEQKCKTFMSEQLLTREPDLFATLKATKLNTFSTMERKTKVRKTKTIKGQIVELKNDLKFVSRLLAVGKSRNIDMKDVLTCSFRKFPSPIATVDGKLVKTPKSKLMHVLESRVEDPAIEHVPSNNALILDGLALIQMMKHIPDTFGKLVEIILGRILSLASNS
;
A
#
# COMPACT_ATOMS: atom_id res chain seq x y z
N MET A 1 -7.51 -12.99 -8.04
CA MET A 1 -6.75 -11.91 -8.72
C MET A 1 -5.90 -12.42 -9.89
N ILE A 2 -5.35 -13.65 -9.83
CA ILE A 2 -4.51 -14.24 -10.90
C ILE A 2 -5.23 -14.30 -12.27
N SER A 3 -6.56 -14.52 -12.31
CA SER A 3 -7.34 -14.57 -13.56
C SER A 3 -7.93 -13.23 -14.03
N ALA A 4 -7.65 -12.12 -13.33
CA ALA A 4 -8.27 -10.82 -13.66
C ALA A 4 -7.89 -10.32 -15.06
N LYS A 5 -6.65 -10.60 -15.48
CA LYS A 5 -6.14 -10.25 -16.81
C LYS A 5 -6.92 -10.98 -17.91
N ASP A 6 -7.03 -12.31 -17.80
CA ASP A 6 -7.68 -13.14 -18.81
C ASP A 6 -9.17 -12.82 -18.94
N ILE A 7 -9.85 -12.57 -17.81
CA ILE A 7 -11.26 -12.15 -17.80
C ILE A 7 -11.44 -10.79 -18.50
N GLY A 8 -10.52 -9.85 -18.26
CA GLY A 8 -10.54 -8.55 -18.92
C GLY A 8 -10.32 -8.66 -20.43
N GLU A 9 -9.36 -9.47 -20.85
CA GLU A 9 -9.06 -9.69 -22.26
C GLU A 9 -10.23 -10.35 -23.01
N GLN A 10 -10.87 -11.35 -22.39
CA GLN A 10 -12.06 -11.98 -22.96
C GLN A 10 -13.22 -10.99 -23.08
N LYS A 11 -13.46 -10.16 -22.06
CA LYS A 11 -14.53 -9.15 -22.09
C LYS A 11 -14.28 -8.06 -23.11
N CYS A 12 -13.02 -7.67 -23.30
CA CYS A 12 -12.63 -6.74 -24.37
C CYS A 12 -12.96 -7.33 -25.74
N LYS A 13 -12.56 -8.59 -26.01
CA LYS A 13 -12.88 -9.29 -27.27
C LYS A 13 -14.39 -9.37 -27.51
N THR A 14 -15.15 -9.77 -26.49
CA THR A 14 -16.63 -9.83 -26.55
C THR A 14 -17.24 -8.45 -26.85
N PHE A 15 -16.77 -7.39 -26.20
CA PHE A 15 -17.25 -6.03 -26.47
C PHE A 15 -16.97 -5.60 -27.91
N MET A 16 -15.76 -5.85 -28.41
CA MET A 16 -15.41 -5.51 -29.79
C MET A 16 -16.28 -6.27 -30.79
N SER A 17 -16.52 -7.57 -30.60
CA SER A 17 -17.32 -8.37 -31.52
C SER A 17 -18.81 -8.06 -31.48
N GLU A 18 -19.37 -7.83 -30.28
CA GLU A 18 -20.83 -7.72 -30.10
C GLU A 18 -21.35 -6.28 -30.23
N GLN A 19 -20.54 -5.27 -29.88
CA GLN A 19 -20.98 -3.87 -29.80
C GLN A 19 -20.27 -2.93 -30.77
N LEU A 20 -19.03 -3.24 -31.18
CA LEU A 20 -18.16 -2.26 -31.85
C LEU A 20 -17.91 -2.58 -33.33
N LEU A 21 -17.78 -3.86 -33.68
CA LEU A 21 -17.53 -4.35 -35.04
C LEU A 21 -18.82 -4.81 -35.74
N THR A 22 -19.98 -4.40 -35.23
CA THR A 22 -21.30 -4.65 -35.80
C THR A 22 -21.70 -3.56 -36.80
N ARG A 23 -22.65 -3.85 -37.70
CA ARG A 23 -23.10 -2.91 -38.75
C ARG A 23 -23.70 -1.62 -38.18
N GLU A 24 -24.33 -1.69 -37.01
CA GLU A 24 -24.88 -0.56 -36.28
C GLU A 24 -24.42 -0.62 -34.82
N PRO A 25 -23.28 0.00 -34.46
CA PRO A 25 -22.75 -0.04 -33.11
C PRO A 25 -23.48 0.95 -32.18
N ASP A 26 -23.91 0.48 -31.00
CA ASP A 26 -24.46 1.35 -29.95
C ASP A 26 -23.35 1.77 -28.98
N LEU A 27 -22.84 2.99 -29.18
CA LEU A 27 -21.77 3.58 -28.39
C LEU A 27 -22.21 4.00 -26.97
N PHE A 28 -23.51 4.09 -26.71
CA PHE A 28 -24.05 4.52 -25.41
C PHE A 28 -24.56 3.35 -24.57
N ALA A 29 -24.49 2.13 -25.10
CA ALA A 29 -24.85 0.92 -24.37
C ALA A 29 -24.05 0.80 -23.06
N THR A 30 -24.76 0.53 -21.97
CA THR A 30 -24.12 0.39 -20.66
C THR A 30 -23.29 -0.90 -20.58
N LEU A 31 -22.00 -0.76 -20.29
CA LEU A 31 -21.12 -1.90 -20.04
C LEU A 31 -21.52 -2.63 -18.75
N LYS A 32 -21.77 -3.95 -18.85
CA LYS A 32 -22.05 -4.78 -17.68
C LYS A 32 -20.82 -4.86 -16.76
N ALA A 33 -21.00 -4.44 -15.51
CA ALA A 33 -19.96 -4.53 -14.49
C ALA A 33 -19.58 -6.00 -14.20
N THR A 34 -18.28 -6.29 -14.15
CA THR A 34 -17.77 -7.63 -13.85
C THR A 34 -17.45 -7.73 -12.35
N LYS A 35 -18.08 -8.68 -11.65
CA LYS A 35 -17.80 -8.94 -10.24
C LYS A 35 -16.49 -9.72 -10.09
N LEU A 36 -15.37 -9.02 -10.12
CA LEU A 36 -14.06 -9.61 -9.86
C LEU A 36 -13.87 -9.86 -8.37
N ASN A 37 -13.22 -10.97 -8.05
CA ASN A 37 -12.76 -11.23 -6.70
C ASN A 37 -11.62 -10.26 -6.35
N THR A 38 -11.92 -9.32 -5.47
CA THR A 38 -10.98 -8.36 -4.91
C THR A 38 -10.32 -8.95 -3.68
N PHE A 39 -9.23 -8.35 -3.21
CA PHE A 39 -8.61 -8.76 -1.94
C PHE A 39 -9.64 -8.87 -0.81
N SER A 40 -10.59 -7.94 -0.72
CA SER A 40 -11.66 -7.95 0.27
C SER A 40 -12.68 -9.10 0.13
N THR A 41 -12.90 -9.64 -1.08
CA THR A 41 -13.86 -10.75 -1.28
C THR A 41 -13.18 -12.11 -1.25
N MET A 42 -11.87 -12.18 -1.49
CA MET A 42 -11.07 -13.40 -1.35
C MET A 42 -10.75 -13.76 0.10
N GLU A 43 -11.05 -12.89 1.04
CA GLU A 43 -10.87 -13.15 2.46
C GLU A 43 -11.91 -14.14 3.00
N ARG A 44 -11.46 -15.20 3.68
CA ARG A 44 -12.33 -15.86 4.67
C ARG A 44 -12.75 -14.78 5.66
N LYS A 45 -14.06 -14.56 5.76
CA LYS A 45 -14.68 -13.76 6.82
C LYS A 45 -14.44 -14.47 8.16
N THR A 46 -13.26 -14.31 8.74
CA THR A 46 -13.13 -14.45 10.18
C THR A 46 -14.09 -13.43 10.78
N LYS A 47 -14.99 -13.87 11.66
CA LYS A 47 -15.87 -12.97 12.41
C LYS A 47 -14.98 -12.08 13.28
N VAL A 48 -14.49 -10.98 12.72
CA VAL A 48 -13.70 -10.00 13.45
C VAL A 48 -14.63 -9.39 14.49
N ARG A 49 -14.44 -9.77 15.77
CA ARG A 49 -15.01 -8.99 16.87
C ARG A 49 -14.44 -7.59 16.71
N LYS A 50 -15.31 -6.60 16.46
CA LYS A 50 -14.92 -5.21 16.26
C LYS A 50 -13.96 -4.77 17.38
N THR A 51 -12.70 -4.52 17.02
CA THR A 51 -11.61 -4.04 17.88
C THR A 51 -11.89 -2.65 18.48
N LYS A 52 -12.95 -1.98 18.04
CA LYS A 52 -13.44 -0.72 18.63
C LYS A 52 -14.14 -0.90 19.99
N THR A 53 -14.32 -2.14 20.45
CA THR A 53 -14.90 -2.41 21.78
C THR A 53 -13.77 -2.74 22.76
N ILE A 54 -13.91 -2.33 24.02
CA ILE A 54 -12.96 -2.65 25.11
C ILE A 54 -12.68 -4.17 25.17
N LYS A 55 -13.71 -4.99 24.94
CA LYS A 55 -13.60 -6.45 24.86
C LYS A 55 -12.71 -6.93 23.71
N GLY A 56 -12.69 -6.22 22.58
CA GLY A 56 -11.83 -6.51 21.44
C GLY A 56 -10.35 -6.18 21.72
N GLN A 57 -10.08 -5.04 22.34
CA GLN A 57 -8.73 -4.62 22.75
C GLN A 57 -8.13 -5.59 23.78
N ILE A 58 -8.92 -6.07 24.75
CA ILE A 58 -8.46 -7.08 25.73
C ILE A 58 -8.07 -8.39 25.04
N VAL A 59 -8.80 -8.80 23.99
CA VAL A 59 -8.47 -10.03 23.24
C VAL A 59 -7.18 -9.86 22.44
N GLU A 60 -6.95 -8.69 21.85
CA GLU A 60 -5.69 -8.36 21.16
C GLU A 60 -4.51 -8.41 22.11
N LEU A 61 -4.61 -7.73 23.26
CA LEU A 61 -3.57 -7.72 24.29
C LEU A 61 -3.23 -9.14 24.78
N LYS A 62 -4.26 -10.01 24.97
CA LYS A 62 -4.06 -11.41 25.34
C LYS A 62 -3.35 -12.21 24.25
N ASN A 63 -3.60 -11.91 22.98
CA ASN A 63 -2.92 -12.58 21.87
C ASN A 63 -1.45 -12.14 21.76
N ASP A 64 -1.18 -10.84 21.93
CA ASP A 64 0.19 -10.31 21.95
C ASP A 64 0.99 -10.91 23.12
N LEU A 65 0.42 -10.98 24.32
CA LEU A 65 1.03 -11.64 25.47
C LEU A 65 1.34 -13.13 25.21
N LYS A 66 0.41 -13.85 24.57
CA LYS A 66 0.64 -15.26 24.17
C LYS A 66 1.72 -15.40 23.11
N PHE A 67 1.87 -14.43 22.22
CA PHE A 67 2.93 -14.42 21.23
C PHE A 67 4.29 -14.19 21.91
N VAL A 68 4.41 -13.18 22.77
CA VAL A 68 5.64 -12.87 23.51
C VAL A 68 6.08 -14.04 24.38
N SER A 69 5.14 -14.72 25.06
CA SER A 69 5.49 -15.87 25.90
C SER A 69 6.02 -17.05 25.09
N ARG A 70 5.44 -17.32 23.91
CA ARG A 70 5.96 -18.33 22.97
C ARG A 70 7.32 -17.93 22.42
N LEU A 71 7.50 -16.66 22.05
CA LEU A 71 8.76 -16.15 21.54
C LEU A 71 9.87 -16.32 22.58
N LEU A 72 9.60 -16.01 23.85
CA LEU A 72 10.54 -16.20 24.95
C LEU A 72 10.90 -17.67 25.17
N ALA A 73 9.91 -18.57 25.14
CA ALA A 73 10.14 -20.01 25.28
C ALA A 73 10.98 -20.57 24.12
N VAL A 74 10.74 -20.10 22.89
CA VAL A 74 11.53 -20.46 21.71
C VAL A 74 12.94 -19.89 21.78
N GLY A 75 13.09 -18.62 22.18
CA GLY A 75 14.38 -17.97 22.35
C GLY A 75 15.27 -18.70 23.36
N LYS A 76 14.68 -19.12 24.49
CA LYS A 76 15.38 -19.93 25.50
C LYS A 76 15.72 -21.35 25.03
N SER A 77 14.81 -22.04 24.35
CA SER A 77 15.04 -23.42 23.91
C SER A 77 16.01 -23.54 22.73
N ARG A 78 16.07 -22.53 21.86
CA ARG A 78 16.93 -22.53 20.67
C ARG A 78 18.19 -21.68 20.81
N ASN A 79 18.47 -21.16 22.01
CA ASN A 79 19.60 -20.26 22.29
C ASN A 79 19.70 -19.09 21.29
N ILE A 80 18.56 -18.48 20.95
CA ILE A 80 18.49 -17.36 20.02
C ILE A 80 18.62 -16.07 20.84
N ASP A 81 19.45 -15.13 20.40
CA ASP A 81 19.53 -13.81 21.02
C ASP A 81 18.20 -13.05 20.82
N MET A 82 17.51 -12.84 21.93
CA MET A 82 16.25 -12.11 21.94
C MET A 82 16.43 -10.64 21.57
N LYS A 83 17.62 -10.06 21.76
CA LYS A 83 17.91 -8.69 21.32
C LYS A 83 17.80 -8.60 19.81
N ASP A 84 18.49 -9.47 19.09
CA ASP A 84 18.47 -9.51 17.63
C ASP A 84 17.08 -9.82 17.09
N VAL A 85 16.39 -10.79 17.69
CA VAL A 85 15.00 -11.12 17.38
C VAL A 85 14.12 -9.86 17.49
N LEU A 86 14.15 -9.15 18.61
CA LEU A 86 13.30 -7.97 18.84
C LEU A 86 13.63 -6.76 17.95
N THR A 87 14.77 -6.76 17.23
CA THR A 87 15.05 -5.74 16.20
C THR A 87 14.27 -5.97 14.90
N CYS A 88 13.78 -7.19 14.66
CA CYS A 88 13.07 -7.56 13.45
C CYS A 88 11.54 -7.44 13.61
N SER A 89 10.85 -7.01 12.55
CA SER A 89 9.38 -6.98 12.55
C SER A 89 8.80 -8.39 12.37
N PHE A 90 8.14 -8.92 13.39
CA PHE A 90 7.52 -10.26 13.35
C PHE A 90 6.13 -10.31 12.70
N ARG A 91 5.51 -9.16 12.44
CA ARG A 91 4.28 -9.14 11.66
C ARG A 91 4.64 -9.15 10.18
N LYS A 92 3.83 -9.87 9.40
CA LYS A 92 3.85 -9.82 7.93
C LYS A 92 3.76 -8.37 7.42
N PHE A 93 3.10 -7.49 8.16
CA PHE A 93 2.97 -6.06 7.87
C PHE A 93 2.94 -5.25 9.19
N PRO A 94 3.53 -4.03 9.24
CA PRO A 94 3.47 -3.14 10.40
C PRO A 94 2.03 -2.86 10.86
N SER A 95 1.83 -2.76 12.18
CA SER A 95 0.51 -2.47 12.79
C SER A 95 -0.22 -1.24 12.22
N PRO A 96 0.46 -0.15 11.80
CA PRO A 96 -0.24 0.99 11.20
C PRO A 96 -0.90 0.68 9.86
N ILE A 97 -0.40 -0.32 9.12
CA ILE A 97 -0.88 -0.68 7.78
C ILE A 97 -1.56 -2.06 7.76
N ALA A 98 -1.65 -2.74 8.90
CA ALA A 98 -2.33 -4.02 9.02
C ALA A 98 -3.33 -4.09 10.17
N THR A 99 -4.44 -4.79 9.91
CA THR A 99 -5.40 -5.19 10.92
C THR A 99 -4.75 -6.16 11.90
N VAL A 100 -5.39 -6.34 13.04
CA VAL A 100 -4.98 -7.28 14.09
C VAL A 100 -4.84 -8.73 13.63
N ASP A 101 -5.51 -9.10 12.55
CA ASP A 101 -5.41 -10.42 11.92
C ASP A 101 -4.24 -10.50 10.91
N GLY A 102 -3.37 -9.49 10.84
CA GLY A 102 -2.24 -9.42 9.92
C GLY A 102 -2.63 -9.18 8.46
N LYS A 103 -3.84 -8.67 8.20
CA LYS A 103 -4.30 -8.31 6.86
C LYS A 103 -4.02 -6.84 6.61
N LEU A 104 -3.69 -6.43 5.39
CA LEU A 104 -3.52 -5.01 5.09
C LEU A 104 -4.81 -4.24 5.35
N VAL A 105 -4.73 -3.15 6.12
CA VAL A 105 -5.85 -2.22 6.25
C VAL A 105 -6.05 -1.59 4.88
N LYS A 106 -7.30 -1.52 4.43
CA LYS A 106 -7.66 -0.69 3.28
C LYS A 106 -7.62 0.77 3.73
N THR A 107 -6.43 1.31 3.96
CA THR A 107 -6.26 2.70 4.35
C THR A 107 -6.55 3.53 3.11
N PRO A 108 -7.58 4.38 3.09
CA PRO A 108 -7.79 5.26 1.95
C PRO A 108 -6.56 6.17 1.86
N LYS A 109 -5.88 6.16 0.72
CA LYS A 109 -4.70 7.01 0.45
C LYS A 109 -4.96 8.48 0.83
N SER A 110 -6.21 8.93 0.69
CA SER A 110 -6.66 10.26 1.10
C SER A 110 -6.51 10.56 2.59
N LYS A 111 -6.63 9.58 3.50
CA LYS A 111 -6.44 9.82 4.94
C LYS A 111 -4.98 9.90 5.35
N LEU A 112 -4.08 9.23 4.63
CA LEU A 112 -2.65 9.25 4.99
C LEU A 112 -2.10 10.67 4.90
N MET A 113 -2.45 11.39 3.83
CA MET A 113 -2.02 12.78 3.62
C MET A 113 -2.48 13.68 4.76
N HIS A 114 -3.77 13.65 5.09
CA HIS A 114 -4.31 14.47 6.18
C HIS A 114 -3.71 14.16 7.55
N VAL A 115 -3.36 12.89 7.82
CA VAL A 115 -2.70 12.52 9.07
C VAL A 115 -1.26 13.01 9.11
N LEU A 116 -0.54 13.00 7.99
CA LEU A 116 0.80 13.56 7.87
C LEU A 116 0.77 15.08 8.05
N GLU A 117 -0.11 15.77 7.31
CA GLU A 117 -0.32 17.21 7.41
C GLU A 117 -0.68 17.65 8.82
N SER A 118 -1.56 16.92 9.52
CA SER A 118 -1.96 17.25 10.89
C SER A 118 -0.86 17.09 11.96
N ARG A 119 0.27 16.46 11.60
CA ARG A 119 1.37 16.13 12.52
C ARG A 119 2.63 16.94 12.23
N VAL A 120 2.61 17.79 11.21
CA VAL A 120 3.71 18.69 10.88
C VAL A 120 3.36 20.07 11.44
N GLU A 121 4.15 20.56 12.39
CA GLU A 121 4.17 21.99 12.75
C GLU A 121 5.05 22.74 11.74
N ASP A 122 4.88 24.07 11.68
CA ASP A 122 5.42 25.05 10.70
C ASP A 122 6.65 24.55 9.91
N PRO A 123 6.61 24.47 8.56
CA PRO A 123 7.60 23.75 7.74
C PRO A 123 8.97 24.45 7.63
N ALA A 124 9.27 25.42 8.49
CA ALA A 124 10.58 26.05 8.57
C ALA A 124 11.59 25.09 9.21
N ILE A 125 12.04 24.12 8.43
CA ILE A 125 13.19 23.28 8.77
C ILE A 125 14.43 24.15 8.58
N GLU A 126 14.97 24.71 9.66
CA GLU A 126 16.23 25.46 9.63
C GLU A 126 17.41 24.55 9.25
N HIS A 127 17.37 23.27 9.67
CA HIS A 127 18.35 22.25 9.30
C HIS A 127 17.73 20.84 9.17
N VAL A 128 18.09 20.12 8.10
CA VAL A 128 17.67 18.73 7.89
C VAL A 128 18.47 17.80 8.83
N PRO A 129 17.82 16.91 9.61
CA PRO A 129 18.52 15.99 10.51
C PRO A 129 19.40 14.99 9.75
N SER A 130 20.53 14.58 10.35
CA SER A 130 21.53 13.69 9.74
C SER A 130 21.08 12.23 9.51
N ASN A 131 19.95 11.82 10.06
CA ASN A 131 19.34 10.51 9.84
C ASN A 131 17.90 10.68 9.34
N ASN A 132 17.77 11.30 8.17
CA ASN A 132 16.48 11.59 7.56
C ASN A 132 16.10 10.54 6.51
N ALA A 133 14.83 10.55 6.13
CA ALA A 133 14.32 9.81 4.99
C ALA A 133 13.69 10.81 4.01
N LEU A 134 14.21 10.83 2.77
CA LEU A 134 13.67 11.65 1.70
C LEU A 134 12.47 10.93 1.04
N ILE A 135 11.28 11.48 1.22
CA ILE A 135 10.06 11.00 0.54
C ILE A 135 9.78 11.91 -0.65
N LEU A 136 9.72 11.32 -1.85
CA LEU A 136 9.46 12.04 -3.10
C LEU A 136 8.13 11.58 -3.70
N ASP A 137 7.27 12.54 -4.06
CA ASP A 137 6.11 12.26 -4.91
C ASP A 137 6.53 12.33 -6.38
N GLY A 138 6.65 11.16 -7.01
CA GLY A 138 7.03 11.05 -8.41
C GLY A 138 6.06 11.77 -9.36
N LEU A 139 4.77 11.84 -9.03
CA LEU A 139 3.79 12.51 -9.89
C LEU A 139 3.94 14.03 -9.79
N ALA A 140 4.19 14.56 -8.59
CA ALA A 140 4.48 15.97 -8.39
C ALA A 140 5.75 16.39 -9.14
N LEU A 141 6.81 15.56 -9.10
CA LEU A 141 8.05 15.82 -9.85
C LEU A 141 7.81 15.95 -11.35
N ILE A 142 6.95 15.09 -11.91
CA ILE A 142 6.56 15.15 -13.32
C ILE A 142 5.73 16.41 -13.60
N GLN A 143 4.76 16.74 -12.73
CA GLN A 143 3.90 17.92 -12.88
C GLN A 143 4.68 19.25 -12.77
N MET A 144 5.77 19.27 -12.01
CA MET A 144 6.67 20.43 -11.90
C MET A 144 7.56 20.62 -13.13
N MET A 145 7.57 19.69 -14.09
CA MET A 145 8.34 19.84 -15.32
C MET A 145 7.63 20.81 -16.26
N LYS A 146 8.31 21.90 -16.61
CA LYS A 146 7.80 22.87 -17.60
C LYS A 146 7.80 22.32 -19.02
N HIS A 147 8.68 21.37 -19.30
CA HIS A 147 8.82 20.73 -20.60
C HIS A 147 8.97 19.22 -20.40
N ILE A 148 8.11 18.45 -21.06
CA ILE A 148 8.14 16.98 -21.04
C ILE A 148 8.92 16.51 -22.27
N PRO A 149 10.01 15.74 -22.13
CA PRO A 149 10.78 15.24 -23.27
C PRO A 149 9.99 14.29 -24.17
N ASP A 150 10.35 14.25 -25.45
CA ASP A 150 9.67 13.45 -26.48
C ASP A 150 9.83 11.94 -26.31
N THR A 151 10.79 11.51 -25.48
CA THR A 151 11.09 10.10 -25.25
C THR A 151 11.09 9.78 -23.76
N PHE A 152 10.58 8.60 -23.42
CA PHE A 152 10.60 8.10 -22.06
C PHE A 152 12.02 8.00 -21.47
N GLY A 153 13.03 7.62 -22.27
CA GLY A 153 14.43 7.56 -21.82
C GLY A 153 14.93 8.89 -21.29
N LYS A 154 14.79 9.96 -22.08
CA LYS A 154 15.15 11.34 -21.66
C LYS A 154 14.34 11.81 -20.44
N LEU A 155 13.06 11.44 -20.34
CA LEU A 155 12.24 11.74 -19.17
C LEU A 155 12.81 11.09 -17.90
N VAL A 156 13.20 9.82 -17.99
CA VAL A 156 13.81 9.08 -16.86
C VAL A 156 15.15 9.70 -16.47
N GLU A 157 16.01 10.05 -17.43
CA GLU A 157 17.31 10.71 -17.14
C GLU A 157 17.12 12.02 -16.38
N ILE A 158 16.18 12.85 -16.80
CA ILE A 158 15.88 14.14 -16.14
C ILE A 158 15.33 13.91 -14.73
N ILE A 159 14.36 13.01 -14.57
CA ILE A 159 13.76 12.72 -13.26
C ILE A 159 14.80 12.12 -12.31
N LEU A 160 15.59 11.16 -12.78
CA LEU A 160 16.62 10.49 -11.98
C LEU A 160 17.72 11.47 -11.56
N GLY A 161 18.19 12.33 -12.48
CA GLY A 161 19.13 13.38 -12.15
C GLY A 161 18.60 14.34 -11.08
N ARG A 162 17.31 14.69 -11.14
CA ARG A 162 16.66 15.54 -10.15
C ARG A 162 16.55 14.85 -8.78
N ILE A 163 16.19 13.57 -8.76
CA ILE A 163 16.16 12.76 -7.52
C ILE A 163 17.56 12.69 -6.89
N LEU A 164 18.59 12.41 -7.68
CA LEU A 164 19.98 12.35 -7.19
C LEU A 164 20.46 13.69 -6.65
N SER A 165 20.10 14.81 -7.30
CA SER A 165 20.43 16.15 -6.81
C SER A 165 19.75 16.46 -5.48
N LEU A 166 18.51 16.02 -5.29
CA LEU A 166 17.78 16.22 -4.03
C LEU A 166 18.36 15.33 -2.92
N ALA A 167 18.73 14.09 -3.26
CA ALA A 167 19.34 13.14 -2.33
C ALA A 167 20.78 13.51 -1.92
N SER A 168 21.51 14.27 -2.76
CA SER A 168 22.87 14.74 -2.44
C SER A 168 22.88 15.99 -1.56
N ASN A 169 21.76 16.73 -1.53
CA ASN A 169 21.58 17.95 -0.75
C ASN A 169 20.74 17.74 0.52
N SER A 170 20.32 16.50 0.78
CA SER A 170 19.49 16.08 1.93
C SER A 170 20.31 15.40 3.02
#